data_AF-A0A2V7M9M4-F1
#
_entry.id   AF-A0A2V7M9M4-F1
#
_cell.length_a   1.000
_cell.length_b   1.000
_cell.length_c   1.000
_cell.angle_alpha   90.00
_cell.angle_beta   90.00
_cell.angle_gamma   90.00
#
_symmetry.space_group_name_H-M   'P 1'
#
loop_
_entity.id
_entity.type
_entity.pdbx_description
1 polymer ?
#
loop_
_entity_poly.entity_id
_entity_poly.type
_entity_poly.pdbx_seq_one_letter_code
_entity_poly.pdbx_strand_id
1 'polypeptide(L)'
;MRPRIELFLLIAGVSALPAQGRDVDLRYGRWYQGNRSKSYELRTDAPLGDGMFSLGLAAQLLIHDSLGRHHAFYGAGWQLHALRHRSPLGPYGIAGVSLGISTDTTSQELAVLWTLGVGAEWRPIPWAAVGVETVYRLQDVGPRGFWRPAPNSRDGIAASIGVSLTVGTAMDRRWASRSGARNTPPPEPPSVITGNAADIVRTALDALGTPYLWGGTAANGFDCSGLVQWSYSQHGIRLPRMSRDQARSGSEVPPVLEALQPGDILLFSAQPAGGVTHVGMYVGEQKFIHSSNTGVKLSRLEVQDPEGSWWVARWVGARRVVQ
;
A
#
# COMPACT_ATOMS: atom_id res chain seq x y z
N MET A 1 -28.13 -16.48 32.94
CA MET A 1 -26.92 -15.65 32.77
C MET A 1 -26.37 -15.92 31.38
N ARG A 2 -26.30 -14.89 30.51
CA ARG A 2 -25.80 -15.02 29.13
C ARG A 2 -24.29 -14.84 29.16
N PRO A 3 -23.45 -15.71 28.55
CA PRO A 3 -22.04 -15.43 28.45
C PRO A 3 -21.85 -14.35 27.38
N ARG A 4 -21.43 -13.16 27.80
CA ARG A 4 -20.76 -12.20 26.94
C ARG A 4 -19.37 -12.77 26.68
N ILE A 5 -19.20 -13.48 25.56
CA ILE A 5 -17.87 -13.78 25.03
C ILE A 5 -17.43 -12.47 24.36
N GLU A 6 -16.81 -11.62 25.18
CA GLU A 6 -16.44 -10.28 24.79
C GLU A 6 -15.32 -10.32 23.75
N LEU A 7 -15.44 -9.35 22.83
CA LEU A 7 -14.64 -8.99 21.66
C LEU A 7 -13.11 -8.79 21.94
N PHE A 8 -12.61 -9.20 23.10
CA PHE A 8 -11.24 -8.98 23.57
C PHE A 8 -10.21 -9.91 22.92
N LEU A 9 -10.60 -11.13 22.51
CA LEU A 9 -9.64 -12.08 21.94
C LEU A 9 -9.13 -11.65 20.55
N LEU A 10 -9.94 -10.91 19.78
CA LEU A 10 -9.56 -10.38 18.47
C LEU A 10 -8.48 -9.28 18.57
N ILE A 11 -8.54 -8.45 19.61
CA ILE A 11 -7.59 -7.34 19.81
C ILE A 11 -6.23 -7.87 20.27
N ALA A 12 -6.22 -8.94 21.08
CA ALA A 12 -4.98 -9.58 21.52
C ALA A 12 -4.17 -10.19 20.34
N GLY A 13 -4.85 -10.75 19.33
CA GLY A 13 -4.19 -11.28 18.12
C GLY A 13 -3.51 -10.21 17.25
N VAL A 14 -4.01 -8.97 17.27
CA VAL A 14 -3.42 -7.82 16.57
C VAL A 14 -2.17 -7.30 17.28
N SER A 15 -2.01 -7.61 18.57
CA SER A 15 -1.02 -6.97 19.45
C SER A 15 0.34 -7.66 19.57
N ALA A 16 0.54 -8.83 18.96
CA ALA A 16 1.73 -9.67 19.22
C ALA A 16 2.90 -9.54 18.22
N LEU A 17 2.81 -8.70 17.17
CA LEU A 17 3.91 -8.51 16.19
C LEU A 17 3.98 -7.04 15.74
N PRO A 18 5.18 -6.49 15.48
CA PRO A 18 5.39 -5.04 15.38
C PRO A 18 4.58 -4.38 14.24
N ALA A 19 4.09 -3.17 14.53
CA ALA A 19 3.13 -2.37 13.76
C ALA A 19 3.73 -1.71 12.49
N GLN A 20 4.43 -2.47 11.67
CA GLN A 20 4.96 -1.98 10.39
C GLN A 20 3.90 -2.13 9.30
N GLY A 21 3.22 -1.03 8.92
CA GLY A 21 2.42 -0.92 7.69
C GLY A 21 1.53 -2.13 7.36
N ARG A 22 0.83 -2.64 8.37
CA ARG A 22 0.00 -3.84 8.25
C ARG A 22 -1.35 -3.48 7.65
N ASP A 23 -1.83 -4.33 6.74
CA ASP A 23 -3.18 -4.21 6.23
C ASP A 23 -4.12 -5.02 7.11
N VAL A 24 -5.26 -4.45 7.46
CA VAL A 24 -6.38 -5.12 8.11
C VAL A 24 -7.49 -5.24 7.08
N ASP A 25 -7.82 -6.47 6.70
CA ASP A 25 -8.78 -6.76 5.65
C ASP A 25 -10.05 -7.36 6.26
N LEU A 26 -11.20 -6.78 5.90
CA LEU A 26 -12.51 -7.37 6.18
C LEU A 26 -13.14 -7.80 4.87
N ARG A 27 -13.37 -9.11 4.72
CA ARG A 27 -13.92 -9.72 3.51
C ARG A 27 -15.26 -10.37 3.81
N TYR A 28 -16.22 -10.13 2.92
CA TYR A 28 -17.52 -10.78 2.89
C TYR A 28 -17.71 -11.49 1.56
N GLY A 29 -18.08 -12.76 1.59
CA GLY A 29 -18.20 -13.55 0.38
C GLY A 29 -19.30 -14.58 0.42
N ARG A 30 -19.51 -15.20 -0.74
CA ARG A 30 -20.41 -16.32 -0.94
C ARG A 30 -19.62 -17.51 -1.47
N TRP A 31 -19.87 -18.67 -0.89
CA TRP A 31 -19.36 -19.95 -1.35
C TRP A 31 -20.41 -20.63 -2.22
N TYR A 32 -19.97 -21.12 -3.37
CA TYR A 32 -20.73 -21.84 -4.37
C TYR A 32 -20.23 -23.30 -4.49
N GLN A 33 -20.98 -24.25 -3.93
CA GLN A 33 -21.07 -25.68 -4.31
C GLN A 33 -22.13 -26.35 -3.41
N GLY A 34 -23.23 -26.86 -3.98
CA GLY A 34 -24.24 -27.64 -3.24
C GLY A 34 -25.22 -26.87 -2.32
N ASN A 35 -24.86 -25.71 -1.75
CA ASN A 35 -25.79 -24.73 -1.20
C ASN A 35 -25.13 -23.35 -0.98
N ARG A 36 -25.92 -22.28 -0.83
CA ARG A 36 -25.43 -20.90 -0.67
C ARG A 36 -24.90 -20.66 0.74
N SER A 37 -23.58 -20.65 0.91
CA SER A 37 -22.95 -20.32 2.21
C SER A 37 -22.40 -18.89 2.21
N LYS A 38 -22.37 -18.26 3.38
CA LYS A 38 -21.77 -16.94 3.59
C LYS A 38 -20.42 -17.11 4.25
N SER A 39 -19.41 -16.41 3.74
CA SER A 39 -18.07 -16.36 4.33
C SER A 39 -17.79 -14.97 4.89
N TYR A 40 -17.32 -14.92 6.12
CA TYR A 40 -16.78 -13.73 6.76
C TYR A 40 -15.33 -13.99 7.12
N GLU A 41 -14.48 -13.04 6.84
CA GLU A 41 -13.05 -13.22 7.05
C GLU A 41 -12.42 -11.89 7.47
N LEU A 42 -11.68 -11.95 8.56
CA LEU A 42 -10.83 -10.86 9.03
C LEU A 42 -9.38 -11.29 8.87
N ARG A 43 -8.60 -10.50 8.15
CA ARG A 43 -7.18 -10.77 7.95
C ARG A 43 -6.32 -9.64 8.45
N THR A 44 -5.11 -9.99 8.84
CA THR A 44 -4.03 -9.03 9.02
C THR A 44 -2.86 -9.46 8.15
N ASP A 45 -2.30 -8.54 7.39
CA ASP A 45 -1.22 -8.82 6.44
C ASP A 45 0.02 -8.00 6.77
N ALA A 46 1.18 -8.65 6.74
CA ALA A 46 2.48 -7.97 6.87
C ALA A 46 3.34 -8.26 5.63
N PRO A 47 3.95 -7.23 5.01
CA PRO A 47 4.85 -7.43 3.88
C PRO A 47 6.10 -8.20 4.31
N LEU A 48 6.64 -9.02 3.39
CA LEU A 48 7.89 -9.75 3.54
C LEU A 48 8.95 -9.15 2.62
N GLY A 49 10.13 -8.85 3.16
CA GLY A 49 11.28 -8.34 2.40
C GLY A 49 10.92 -7.09 1.57
N ASP A 50 11.14 -7.19 0.27
CA ASP A 50 10.89 -6.10 -0.70
C ASP A 50 9.39 -5.83 -0.98
N GLY A 51 8.47 -6.52 -0.28
CA GLY A 51 7.03 -6.32 -0.39
C GLY A 51 6.37 -7.03 -1.57
N MET A 52 7.10 -7.90 -2.27
CA MET A 52 6.54 -8.78 -3.32
C MET A 52 5.62 -9.87 -2.75
N PHE A 53 5.80 -10.20 -1.47
CA PHE A 53 4.97 -11.14 -0.74
C PHE A 53 4.45 -10.50 0.55
N SER A 54 3.27 -10.91 1.01
CA SER A 54 2.81 -10.65 2.37
C SER A 54 2.38 -11.94 3.04
N LEU A 55 2.67 -12.04 4.34
CA LEU A 55 2.17 -13.12 5.18
C LEU A 55 1.12 -12.55 6.12
N GLY A 56 -0.05 -13.17 6.10
CA GLY A 56 -1.18 -12.77 6.89
C GLY A 56 -1.72 -13.85 7.81
N LEU A 57 -2.36 -13.41 8.89
CA LEU A 57 -3.20 -14.22 9.75
C LEU A 57 -4.65 -13.95 9.39
N ALA A 58 -5.42 -15.01 9.15
CA ALA A 58 -6.83 -14.94 8.80
C ALA A 58 -7.68 -15.63 9.87
N ALA A 59 -8.70 -14.95 10.37
CA ALA A 59 -9.80 -15.53 11.13
C ALA A 59 -11.02 -15.67 10.21
N GLN A 60 -11.53 -16.89 10.07
CA GLN A 60 -12.54 -17.25 9.07
C GLN A 60 -13.78 -17.85 9.74
N LEU A 61 -14.94 -17.40 9.26
CA LEU A 61 -16.25 -17.89 9.64
C LEU A 61 -17.04 -18.24 8.38
N LEU A 62 -17.38 -19.52 8.21
CA LEU A 62 -18.15 -20.01 7.07
C LEU A 62 -19.48 -20.55 7.59
N ILE A 63 -20.58 -19.87 7.26
CA ILE A 63 -21.93 -20.26 7.71
C ILE A 63 -22.70 -20.84 6.53
N HIS A 64 -23.15 -22.08 6.70
CA HIS A 64 -23.97 -22.80 5.76
C HIS A 64 -25.41 -22.87 6.29
N ASP A 65 -26.36 -22.37 5.51
CA ASP A 65 -27.80 -22.58 5.74
C ASP A 65 -28.33 -23.53 4.67
N SER A 66 -28.67 -24.76 5.07
CA SER A 66 -29.22 -25.77 4.17
C SER A 66 -30.42 -26.47 4.81
N LEU A 67 -31.64 -26.15 4.35
CA LEU A 67 -32.88 -26.94 4.52
C LEU A 67 -33.02 -27.66 5.89
N GLY A 68 -32.79 -26.95 7.00
CA GLY A 68 -32.96 -27.47 8.36
C GLY A 68 -31.70 -27.97 9.08
N ARG A 69 -30.51 -27.90 8.46
CA ARG A 69 -29.22 -28.13 9.14
C ARG A 69 -28.35 -26.88 9.10
N HIS A 70 -27.90 -26.44 10.28
CA HIS A 70 -26.95 -25.34 10.44
C HIS A 70 -25.55 -25.91 10.60
N HIS A 71 -24.65 -25.55 9.69
CA HIS A 71 -23.23 -25.92 9.79
C HIS A 71 -22.40 -24.65 9.78
N ALA A 72 -21.39 -24.59 10.64
CA ALA A 72 -20.46 -23.49 10.66
C ALA A 72 -19.03 -23.97 10.86
N PHE A 73 -18.12 -23.43 10.06
CA PHE A 73 -16.68 -23.57 10.30
C PHE A 73 -16.15 -22.29 10.95
N TYR A 74 -15.42 -22.47 12.03
CA TYR A 74 -14.72 -21.42 12.77
C TYR A 74 -13.24 -21.78 12.77
N GLY A 75 -12.41 -20.99 12.10
CA GLY A 75 -10.98 -21.31 11.99
C GLY A 75 -10.09 -20.09 11.95
N ALA A 76 -8.81 -20.33 12.23
CA ALA A 76 -7.76 -19.35 12.07
C ALA A 76 -6.59 -19.99 11.30
N GLY A 77 -5.88 -19.19 10.52
CA GLY A 77 -4.86 -19.71 9.64
C GLY A 77 -3.90 -18.67 9.10
N TRP A 78 -2.97 -19.17 8.30
CA TRP A 78 -1.99 -18.36 7.60
C TRP A 78 -2.35 -18.26 6.14
N GLN A 79 -2.12 -17.08 5.57
CA GLN A 79 -2.28 -16.80 4.15
C GLN A 79 -1.03 -16.10 3.64
N LEU A 80 -0.53 -16.58 2.51
CA LEU A 80 0.51 -15.95 1.73
C LEU A 80 -0.15 -15.24 0.55
N HIS A 81 0.12 -13.95 0.42
CA HIS A 81 -0.20 -13.20 -0.78
C HIS A 81 1.06 -12.98 -1.60
N ALA A 82 0.95 -13.19 -2.90
CA ALA A 82 2.03 -12.94 -3.85
C ALA A 82 1.62 -11.82 -4.81
N LEU A 83 2.57 -10.94 -5.13
CA LEU A 83 2.41 -9.83 -6.06
C LEU A 83 1.36 -8.78 -5.64
N ARG A 84 0.99 -8.75 -4.34
CA ARG A 84 0.11 -7.72 -3.77
C ARG A 84 0.86 -6.39 -3.66
N HIS A 85 0.99 -5.70 -4.78
CA HIS A 85 1.71 -4.44 -4.88
C HIS A 85 0.83 -3.27 -4.43
N ARG A 86 1.44 -2.21 -3.86
CA ARG A 86 0.76 -0.98 -3.45
C ARG A 86 0.44 -0.05 -4.63
N SER A 87 0.20 -0.60 -5.81
CA SER A 87 -0.28 0.16 -6.96
C SER A 87 -1.77 0.50 -6.81
N PRO A 88 -2.28 1.55 -7.48
CA PRO A 88 -3.70 1.90 -7.43
C PRO A 88 -4.63 0.76 -7.88
N LEU A 89 -4.14 -0.12 -8.75
CA LEU A 89 -4.77 -1.38 -9.13
C LEU A 89 -3.71 -2.48 -9.12
N GLY A 90 -3.99 -3.61 -8.48
CA GLY A 90 -3.03 -4.70 -8.35
C GLY A 90 -3.71 -6.06 -8.29
N PRO A 91 -3.45 -6.98 -9.25
CA PRO A 91 -3.81 -8.38 -9.07
C PRO A 91 -2.86 -9.03 -8.05
N TYR A 92 -3.33 -10.02 -7.31
CA TYR A 92 -2.51 -10.81 -6.40
C TYR A 92 -2.97 -12.27 -6.34
N GLY A 93 -2.03 -13.17 -6.05
CA GLY A 93 -2.30 -14.57 -5.76
C GLY A 93 -2.47 -14.79 -4.26
N ILE A 94 -3.28 -15.77 -3.88
CA ILE A 94 -3.57 -16.14 -2.49
C ILE A 94 -3.34 -17.64 -2.34
N ALA A 95 -2.56 -18.03 -1.34
CA ALA A 95 -2.45 -19.40 -0.89
C ALA A 95 -2.52 -19.44 0.65
N GLY A 96 -3.26 -20.36 1.24
CA GLY A 96 -3.39 -20.39 2.68
C GLY A 96 -3.89 -21.72 3.24
N VAL A 97 -3.68 -21.87 4.54
CA VAL A 97 -4.14 -23.01 5.32
C VAL A 97 -4.70 -22.52 6.64
N SER A 98 -5.87 -23.01 7.02
CA SER A 98 -6.52 -22.67 8.29
C SER A 98 -6.91 -23.91 9.05
N LEU A 99 -6.77 -23.84 10.37
CA LEU A 99 -7.17 -24.87 11.30
C LEU A 99 -8.37 -24.36 12.10
N GLY A 100 -9.35 -25.22 12.31
CA GLY A 100 -10.58 -24.79 12.95
C GLY A 100 -11.46 -25.92 13.45
N ILE A 101 -12.62 -25.53 13.92
CA ILE A 101 -13.70 -26.41 14.34
C ILE A 101 -14.81 -26.29 13.30
N SER A 102 -15.14 -27.42 12.69
CA SER A 102 -16.34 -27.58 11.87
C SER A 102 -17.46 -28.10 12.76
N THR A 103 -18.56 -27.37 12.79
CA THR A 103 -19.78 -27.75 13.51
C THR A 103 -20.80 -28.30 12.54
N ASP A 104 -21.35 -29.46 12.87
CA ASP A 104 -22.58 -29.99 12.34
C ASP A 104 -23.68 -29.87 13.42
N THR A 105 -24.94 -29.96 13.03
CA THR A 105 -26.11 -30.02 13.91
C THR A 105 -25.96 -30.95 15.13
N THR A 106 -25.07 -31.95 15.06
CA THR A 106 -24.85 -32.94 16.13
C THR A 106 -23.40 -33.16 16.55
N SER A 107 -22.40 -32.60 15.85
CA SER A 107 -20.98 -32.86 16.15
C SER A 107 -20.07 -31.64 15.99
N GLN A 108 -18.95 -31.65 16.71
CA GLN A 108 -17.87 -30.69 16.57
C GLN A 108 -16.61 -31.45 16.22
N GLU A 109 -16.01 -31.15 15.07
CA GLU A 109 -14.85 -31.86 14.56
C GLU A 109 -13.75 -30.88 14.16
N LEU A 110 -12.49 -31.28 14.39
CA LEU A 110 -11.33 -30.55 13.89
C LEU A 110 -11.33 -30.58 12.37
N ALA A 111 -11.08 -29.43 11.76
CA ALA A 111 -11.05 -29.30 10.31
C ALA A 111 -9.88 -28.45 9.84
N VAL A 112 -9.38 -28.77 8.65
CA VAL A 112 -8.37 -28.02 7.92
C VAL A 112 -9.01 -27.43 6.68
N LEU A 113 -8.71 -26.18 6.39
CA LEU A 113 -9.20 -25.48 5.21
C LEU A 113 -8.01 -24.99 4.39
N TRP A 114 -7.83 -25.58 3.22
CA TRP A 114 -6.88 -25.13 2.22
C TRP A 114 -7.54 -24.05 1.36
N THR A 115 -6.80 -22.99 1.04
CA THR A 115 -7.28 -21.89 0.21
C THR A 115 -6.27 -21.63 -0.90
N LEU A 116 -6.75 -21.56 -2.13
CA LEU A 116 -5.96 -21.14 -3.28
C LEU A 116 -6.80 -20.21 -4.15
N GLY A 117 -6.29 -19.06 -4.53
CA GLY A 117 -7.07 -18.15 -5.37
C GLY A 117 -6.32 -16.95 -5.87
N VAL A 118 -7.10 -16.03 -6.43
CA VAL A 118 -6.63 -14.78 -7.00
C VAL A 118 -7.56 -13.65 -6.57
N GLY A 119 -6.99 -12.46 -6.46
CA GLY A 119 -7.72 -11.25 -6.15
C GLY A 119 -7.22 -10.07 -6.95
N ALA A 120 -8.01 -9.01 -6.93
CA ALA A 120 -7.60 -7.70 -7.39
C ALA A 120 -8.06 -6.66 -6.36
N GLU A 121 -7.19 -5.70 -6.06
CA GLU A 121 -7.53 -4.56 -5.22
C GLU A 121 -7.42 -3.25 -5.98
N TRP A 122 -8.35 -2.35 -5.68
CA TRP A 122 -8.33 -0.96 -6.08
C TRP A 122 -8.09 -0.09 -4.85
N ARG A 123 -7.01 0.69 -4.87
CA ARG A 123 -6.59 1.59 -3.79
C ARG A 123 -6.87 3.04 -4.20
N PRO A 124 -8.08 3.58 -3.96
CA PRO A 124 -8.38 4.97 -4.27
C PRO A 124 -7.56 5.95 -3.43
N ILE A 125 -7.14 5.55 -2.23
CA ILE A 125 -6.33 6.33 -1.30
C ILE A 125 -5.29 5.44 -0.60
N PRO A 126 -4.15 5.98 -0.13
CA PRO A 126 -3.04 5.17 0.36
C PRO A 126 -3.35 4.23 1.54
N TRP A 127 -4.35 4.59 2.35
CA TRP A 127 -4.72 3.85 3.56
C TRP A 127 -5.97 2.98 3.41
N ALA A 128 -6.63 2.97 2.24
CA ALA A 128 -7.82 2.16 2.01
C ALA A 128 -7.82 1.50 0.63
N ALA A 129 -8.25 0.24 0.58
CA ALA A 129 -8.50 -0.48 -0.66
C ALA A 129 -9.88 -1.15 -0.65
N VAL A 130 -10.45 -1.33 -1.84
CA VAL A 130 -11.58 -2.20 -2.10
C VAL A 130 -11.09 -3.33 -2.98
N GLY A 131 -11.32 -4.57 -2.58
CA GLY A 131 -10.84 -5.74 -3.29
C GLY A 131 -11.91 -6.77 -3.57
N VAL A 132 -11.71 -7.52 -4.65
CA VAL A 132 -12.50 -8.70 -5.00
C VAL A 132 -11.58 -9.91 -5.07
N GLU A 133 -12.07 -11.06 -4.64
CA GLU A 133 -11.32 -12.31 -4.65
C GLU A 133 -12.19 -13.46 -5.12
N THR A 134 -11.55 -14.38 -5.82
CA THR A 134 -12.09 -15.69 -6.13
C THR A 134 -11.13 -16.72 -5.59
N VAL A 135 -11.56 -17.49 -4.59
CA VAL A 135 -10.75 -18.48 -3.92
C VAL A 135 -11.41 -19.85 -3.99
N TYR A 136 -10.66 -20.84 -4.42
CA TYR A 136 -10.99 -22.24 -4.23
C TYR A 136 -10.63 -22.65 -2.81
N ARG A 137 -11.56 -23.33 -2.13
CA ARG A 137 -11.41 -23.81 -0.77
C ARG A 137 -11.64 -25.30 -0.72
N LEU A 138 -10.80 -26.02 0.01
CA LEU A 138 -10.95 -27.44 0.31
C LEU A 138 -10.90 -27.63 1.82
N GLN A 139 -12.05 -27.94 2.40
CA GLN A 139 -12.22 -28.27 3.80
C GLN A 139 -12.17 -29.78 3.99
N ASP A 140 -11.27 -30.24 4.86
CA ASP A 140 -11.19 -31.62 5.29
C ASP A 140 -11.42 -31.73 6.80
N VAL A 141 -12.03 -32.82 7.25
CA VAL A 141 -12.51 -32.98 8.64
C VAL A 141 -11.91 -34.25 9.24
N GLY A 142 -11.38 -34.14 10.46
CA GLY A 142 -10.83 -35.23 11.26
C GLY A 142 -9.29 -35.33 11.30
N PRO A 143 -8.72 -36.03 12.31
CA PRO A 143 -7.28 -36.02 12.59
C PRO A 143 -6.41 -36.85 11.61
N ARG A 144 -7.01 -37.71 10.77
CA ARG A 144 -6.29 -38.57 9.81
C ARG A 144 -6.25 -38.01 8.38
N GLY A 145 -7.07 -37.00 8.07
CA GLY A 145 -7.23 -36.44 6.71
C GLY A 145 -6.21 -35.36 6.34
N PHE A 146 -5.42 -34.86 7.30
CA PHE A 146 -4.55 -33.67 7.14
C PHE A 146 -3.69 -33.65 5.86
N TRP A 147 -3.21 -34.81 5.39
CA TRP A 147 -2.40 -34.95 4.18
C TRP A 147 -3.06 -35.75 3.04
N ARG A 148 -4.27 -36.28 3.27
CA ARG A 148 -5.04 -37.11 2.32
C ARG A 148 -6.53 -36.79 2.48
N PRO A 149 -7.09 -35.90 1.64
CA PRO A 149 -8.50 -35.52 1.72
C PRO A 149 -9.39 -36.75 1.70
N ALA A 150 -10.28 -36.86 2.69
CA ALA A 150 -11.23 -37.95 2.71
C ALA A 150 -12.27 -37.80 1.57
N PRO A 151 -12.92 -38.87 1.10
CA PRO A 151 -13.94 -38.79 0.05
C PRO A 151 -15.15 -37.89 0.38
N ASN A 152 -15.34 -37.57 1.66
CA ASN A 152 -16.36 -36.64 2.17
C ASN A 152 -15.80 -35.22 2.43
N SER A 153 -14.58 -34.92 1.96
CA SER A 153 -14.04 -33.55 1.98
C SER A 153 -14.95 -32.61 1.20
N ARG A 154 -15.06 -31.37 1.68
CA ARG A 154 -15.95 -30.35 1.12
C ARG A 154 -15.11 -29.34 0.36
N ASP A 155 -15.38 -29.19 -0.92
CA ASP A 155 -14.72 -28.20 -1.76
C ASP A 155 -15.67 -27.12 -2.25
N GLY A 156 -15.09 -26.06 -2.79
CA GLY A 156 -15.77 -25.18 -3.74
C GLY A 156 -15.21 -23.79 -3.80
N ILE A 157 -15.89 -22.95 -4.58
CA ILE A 157 -15.40 -21.63 -4.94
C ILE A 157 -16.11 -20.59 -4.09
N ALA A 158 -15.34 -19.76 -3.40
CA ALA A 158 -15.84 -18.57 -2.75
C ALA A 158 -15.44 -17.32 -3.51
N ALA A 159 -16.44 -16.51 -3.87
CA ALA A 159 -16.23 -15.16 -4.36
C ALA A 159 -16.47 -14.19 -3.20
N SER A 160 -15.51 -13.31 -2.93
CA SER A 160 -15.59 -12.33 -1.86
C SER A 160 -15.31 -10.92 -2.34
N ILE A 161 -15.93 -9.95 -1.67
CA ILE A 161 -15.60 -8.54 -1.76
C ILE A 161 -15.18 -8.09 -0.37
N GLY A 162 -14.20 -7.20 -0.29
CA GLY A 162 -13.77 -6.67 1.00
C GLY A 162 -13.17 -5.30 0.91
N VAL A 163 -12.97 -4.77 2.11
CA VAL A 163 -12.29 -3.50 2.35
C VAL A 163 -11.03 -3.78 3.14
N SER A 164 -9.98 -3.07 2.78
CA SER A 164 -8.65 -3.16 3.35
C SER A 164 -8.27 -1.82 3.94
N LEU A 165 -7.77 -1.79 5.17
CA LEU A 165 -7.29 -0.58 5.81
C LEU A 165 -5.84 -0.77 6.26
N THR A 166 -4.95 0.12 5.83
CA THR A 166 -3.56 0.11 6.28
C THR A 166 -3.46 0.83 7.62
N VAL A 167 -3.03 0.10 8.66
CA VAL A 167 -2.85 0.63 10.02
C VAL A 167 -1.36 0.67 10.35
N GLY A 168 -0.85 1.84 10.75
CA GLY A 168 0.54 1.98 11.23
C GLY A 168 1.33 3.18 10.70
N THR A 169 0.78 4.04 9.84
CA THR A 169 1.51 5.21 9.28
C THR A 169 1.18 6.55 9.95
N ALA A 170 0.51 6.57 11.10
CA ALA A 170 0.12 7.80 11.78
C ALA A 170 0.82 8.06 13.15
N MET A 171 1.68 7.18 13.64
CA MET A 171 2.37 7.38 14.94
C MET A 171 3.80 6.83 14.98
N ASP A 172 4.60 7.06 13.94
CA ASP A 172 5.97 6.53 13.88
C ASP A 172 7.02 7.59 14.31
N ARG A 173 7.13 7.84 15.62
CA ARG A 173 8.21 8.66 16.21
C ARG A 173 9.17 7.91 17.14
N ARG A 174 9.00 6.61 17.44
CA ARG A 174 9.78 5.98 18.53
C ARG A 174 10.35 4.59 18.32
N TRP A 175 10.32 4.00 17.13
CA TRP A 175 10.91 2.66 16.91
C TRP A 175 11.90 2.56 15.74
N ALA A 176 12.65 3.64 15.46
CA ALA A 176 13.71 3.66 14.44
C ALA A 176 15.12 3.33 14.99
N SER A 177 15.23 2.53 16.07
CA SER A 177 16.53 2.35 16.77
C SER A 177 17.14 0.93 16.73
N ARG A 178 16.57 -0.09 16.07
CA ARG A 178 17.07 -1.48 16.24
C ARG A 178 17.30 -2.35 15.00
N SER A 179 17.37 -1.82 13.79
CA SER A 179 17.86 -2.60 12.64
C SER A 179 18.85 -1.80 11.82
N GLY A 180 20.12 -2.20 11.88
CA GLY A 180 21.28 -1.56 11.24
C GLY A 180 21.34 -1.66 9.71
N ALA A 181 20.24 -1.41 9.01
CA ALA A 181 20.31 -0.85 7.66
C ALA A 181 20.36 0.67 7.82
N ARG A 182 21.26 1.36 7.11
CA ARG A 182 21.31 2.83 7.07
C ARG A 182 20.04 3.36 6.37
N ASN A 183 18.90 3.28 7.03
CA ASN A 183 17.69 3.97 6.62
C ASN A 183 17.81 5.38 7.16
N THR A 184 18.13 6.33 6.27
CA THR A 184 18.00 7.72 6.64
C THR A 184 16.51 7.97 6.98
N PRO A 185 16.19 8.66 8.08
CA PRO A 185 14.80 8.98 8.40
C PRO A 185 14.18 9.77 7.24
N PRO A 186 12.85 9.75 7.01
CA PRO A 186 12.23 10.56 5.95
C PRO A 186 12.72 12.02 6.01
N PRO A 187 13.03 12.66 4.88
CA PRO A 187 13.54 14.01 4.89
C PRO A 187 12.50 14.98 5.44
N GLU A 188 12.88 15.71 6.48
CA GLU A 188 12.09 16.83 6.99
C GLU A 188 12.22 18.04 6.07
N PRO A 189 11.20 18.91 6.00
CA PRO A 189 11.28 20.18 5.30
C PRO A 189 12.53 20.97 5.69
N PRO A 190 13.13 21.71 4.75
CA PRO A 190 14.30 22.53 5.03
C PRO A 190 13.99 23.55 6.13
N SER A 191 14.98 23.78 7.00
CA SER A 191 14.86 24.68 8.15
C SER A 191 14.77 26.16 7.73
N VAL A 192 15.40 26.49 6.60
CA VAL A 192 15.44 27.81 6.00
C VAL A 192 15.27 27.67 4.49
N ILE A 193 14.27 28.35 3.94
CA ILE A 193 14.05 28.46 2.49
C ILE A 193 14.40 29.89 2.10
N THR A 194 15.40 30.04 1.22
CA THR A 194 15.92 31.34 0.76
C THR A 194 15.85 31.42 -0.76
N GLY A 195 15.94 32.65 -1.28
CA GLY A 195 15.89 32.93 -2.72
C GLY A 195 14.52 33.39 -3.22
N ASN A 196 14.48 33.81 -4.48
CA ASN A 196 13.33 34.51 -5.07
C ASN A 196 12.09 33.62 -5.27
N ALA A 197 12.26 32.29 -5.23
CA ALA A 197 11.17 31.32 -5.32
C ALA A 197 10.77 30.73 -3.95
N ALA A 198 11.19 31.31 -2.82
CA ALA A 198 10.92 30.75 -1.49
C ALA A 198 9.42 30.55 -1.21
N ASP A 199 8.57 31.48 -1.65
CA ASP A 199 7.12 31.35 -1.45
C ASP A 199 6.48 30.28 -2.35
N ILE A 200 7.02 30.06 -3.55
CA ILE A 200 6.62 28.95 -4.43
C ILE A 200 6.96 27.61 -3.78
N VAL A 201 8.15 27.51 -3.17
CA VAL A 201 8.58 26.31 -2.44
C VAL A 201 7.70 26.06 -1.22
N ARG A 202 7.34 27.10 -0.45
CA ARG A 202 6.39 26.98 0.67
C ARG A 202 5.04 26.46 0.21
N THR A 203 4.50 27.00 -0.87
CA THR A 203 3.25 26.50 -1.46
C THR A 203 3.35 25.04 -1.88
N ALA A 204 4.49 24.61 -2.44
CA ALA A 204 4.70 23.19 -2.73
C ALA A 204 4.72 22.33 -1.45
N LEU A 205 5.39 22.80 -0.40
CA LEU A 205 5.45 22.11 0.90
C LEU A 205 4.09 22.01 1.59
N ASP A 206 3.19 22.97 1.40
CA ASP A 206 1.82 22.91 1.92
C ASP A 206 1.01 21.74 1.33
N ALA A 207 1.44 21.22 0.16
CA ALA A 207 0.84 20.05 -0.45
C ALA A 207 1.39 18.71 0.09
N LEU A 208 2.30 18.71 1.07
CA LEU A 208 2.86 17.48 1.65
C LEU A 208 1.77 16.53 2.14
N GLY A 209 1.91 15.24 1.79
CA GLY A 209 0.94 14.20 2.11
C GLY A 209 -0.29 14.16 1.19
N THR A 210 -0.45 15.10 0.27
CA THR A 210 -1.54 15.05 -0.72
C THR A 210 -1.40 13.80 -1.59
N PRO A 211 -2.47 13.04 -1.85
CA PRO A 211 -2.40 11.81 -2.65
C PRO A 211 -1.91 12.05 -4.08
N TYR A 212 -1.32 11.01 -4.67
CA TYR A 212 -1.04 11.00 -6.10
C TYR A 212 -2.32 10.78 -6.88
N LEU A 213 -2.54 11.60 -7.90
CA LEU A 213 -3.64 11.44 -8.84
C LEU A 213 -3.11 11.67 -10.25
N TRP A 214 -3.19 10.64 -11.10
CA TRP A 214 -2.82 10.77 -12.51
C TRP A 214 -3.67 11.87 -13.16
N GLY A 215 -3.03 12.86 -13.78
CA GLY A 215 -3.75 14.00 -14.35
C GLY A 215 -4.08 15.10 -13.33
N GLY A 216 -3.85 14.88 -12.03
CA GLY A 216 -4.21 15.78 -10.95
C GLY A 216 -3.39 17.07 -10.91
N THR A 217 -4.05 18.20 -10.64
CA THR A 217 -3.48 19.55 -10.66
C THR A 217 -4.02 20.44 -9.51
N ALA A 218 -4.57 19.83 -8.45
CA ALA A 218 -5.22 20.56 -7.35
C ALA A 218 -5.10 19.80 -6.02
N ALA A 219 -5.54 20.43 -4.94
CA ALA A 219 -5.39 19.93 -3.57
C ALA A 219 -6.06 18.56 -3.28
N ASN A 220 -6.94 18.07 -4.15
CA ASN A 220 -7.51 16.72 -4.03
C ASN A 220 -6.60 15.61 -4.60
N GLY A 221 -5.51 15.98 -5.28
CA GLY A 221 -4.52 15.05 -5.81
C GLY A 221 -3.65 15.67 -6.89
N PHE A 222 -2.36 15.32 -6.88
CA PHE A 222 -1.39 15.82 -7.86
C PHE A 222 -0.69 14.67 -8.60
N ASP A 223 -0.41 14.84 -9.88
CA ASP A 223 0.72 14.15 -10.51
C ASP A 223 2.01 14.98 -10.41
N CYS A 224 3.13 14.44 -10.90
CA CYS A 224 4.44 15.07 -10.74
C CYS A 224 4.50 16.49 -11.32
N SER A 225 4.11 16.62 -12.59
CA SER A 225 4.05 17.90 -13.29
C SER A 225 2.93 18.81 -12.80
N GLY A 226 1.81 18.24 -12.34
CA GLY A 226 0.68 18.98 -11.80
C GLY A 226 0.98 19.67 -10.47
N LEU A 227 1.75 19.03 -9.59
CA LEU A 227 2.25 19.66 -8.36
C LEU A 227 3.10 20.90 -8.69
N VAL A 228 4.12 20.73 -9.54
CA VAL A 228 5.02 21.82 -9.92
C VAL A 228 4.25 22.95 -10.61
N GLN A 229 3.38 22.61 -11.57
CA GLN A 229 2.53 23.59 -12.26
C GLN A 229 1.65 24.36 -11.28
N TRP A 230 0.99 23.65 -10.36
CA TRP A 230 0.09 24.27 -9.39
C TRP A 230 0.86 25.22 -8.46
N SER A 231 1.98 24.80 -7.90
CA SER A 231 2.79 25.65 -7.01
C SER A 231 3.22 26.94 -7.68
N TYR A 232 3.71 26.90 -8.92
CA TYR A 232 4.06 28.10 -9.69
C TYR A 232 2.84 28.96 -10.04
N SER A 233 1.69 28.32 -10.34
CA SER A 233 0.47 29.04 -10.73
C SER A 233 -0.12 29.88 -9.61
N GLN A 234 0.04 29.46 -8.35
CA GLN A 234 -0.39 30.25 -7.18
C GLN A 234 0.35 31.59 -7.06
N HIS A 235 1.52 31.69 -7.71
CA HIS A 235 2.35 32.90 -7.74
C HIS A 235 2.33 33.58 -9.12
N GLY A 236 1.30 33.30 -9.93
CA GLY A 236 1.09 33.95 -11.23
C GLY A 236 1.96 33.44 -12.37
N ILE A 237 2.80 32.41 -12.14
CA ILE A 237 3.71 31.88 -13.15
C ILE A 237 3.08 30.65 -13.82
N ARG A 238 2.92 30.73 -15.14
CA ARG A 238 2.30 29.65 -15.92
C ARG A 238 3.37 28.69 -16.42
N LEU A 239 3.24 27.42 -16.04
CA LEU A 239 4.06 26.34 -16.56
C LEU A 239 3.26 25.40 -17.47
N PRO A 240 3.92 24.78 -18.47
CA PRO A 240 3.31 23.72 -19.27
C PRO A 240 2.82 22.55 -18.42
N ARG A 241 1.82 21.82 -18.93
CA ARG A 241 1.19 20.71 -18.20
C ARG A 241 2.08 19.46 -18.10
N MET A 242 2.88 19.18 -19.12
CA MET A 242 3.65 17.94 -19.21
C MET A 242 5.08 18.13 -18.71
N SER A 243 5.62 17.14 -18.00
CA SER A 243 7.01 17.12 -17.50
C SER A 243 8.06 17.41 -18.58
N ARG A 244 7.88 16.83 -19.78
CA ARG A 244 8.73 17.05 -20.96
C ARG A 244 8.74 18.51 -21.47
N ASP A 245 7.66 19.25 -21.26
CA ASP A 245 7.55 20.64 -21.68
C ASP A 245 8.06 21.57 -20.57
N GLN A 246 7.83 21.21 -19.31
CA GLN A 246 8.46 21.86 -18.15
C GLN A 246 9.99 21.76 -18.22
N ALA A 247 10.52 20.64 -18.75
CA ALA A 247 11.94 20.46 -19.03
C ALA A 247 12.52 21.42 -20.08
N ARG A 248 11.70 22.27 -20.71
CA ARG A 248 12.10 23.33 -21.65
C ARG A 248 11.76 24.74 -21.14
N SER A 249 11.24 24.84 -19.93
CA SER A 249 10.86 26.13 -19.32
C SER A 249 12.07 26.77 -18.65
N GLY A 250 12.13 28.11 -18.64
CA GLY A 250 13.18 28.85 -17.96
C GLY A 250 14.59 28.61 -18.54
N SER A 251 15.61 28.90 -17.75
CA SER A 251 17.02 28.67 -18.11
C SER A 251 17.52 27.31 -17.60
N GLU A 252 18.50 26.73 -18.30
CA GLU A 252 19.21 25.55 -17.80
C GLU A 252 20.02 25.87 -16.54
N VAL A 253 19.99 24.96 -15.58
CA VAL A 253 20.87 25.02 -14.41
C VAL A 253 22.02 24.04 -14.66
N PRO A 254 23.28 24.42 -14.36
CA PRO A 254 24.41 23.48 -14.42
C PRO A 254 24.10 22.18 -13.68
N PRO A 255 24.46 21.00 -14.22
CA PRO A 255 24.10 19.70 -13.66
C PRO A 255 24.99 19.31 -12.46
N VAL A 256 25.08 20.20 -11.48
CA VAL A 256 25.84 20.02 -10.23
C VAL A 256 24.96 20.48 -9.06
N LEU A 257 25.02 19.78 -7.92
CA LEU A 257 24.10 20.02 -6.80
C LEU A 257 24.26 21.43 -6.21
N GLU A 258 25.48 21.98 -6.26
CA GLU A 258 25.83 23.30 -5.74
C GLU A 258 25.20 24.44 -6.55
N ALA A 259 24.80 24.17 -7.80
CA ALA A 259 24.13 25.15 -8.65
C ALA A 259 22.63 25.24 -8.38
N LEU A 260 22.04 24.27 -7.68
CA LEU A 260 20.61 24.21 -7.40
C LEU A 260 20.18 25.28 -6.40
N GLN A 261 19.08 25.96 -6.72
CA GLN A 261 18.44 26.95 -5.87
C GLN A 261 17.00 26.54 -5.58
N PRO A 262 16.48 26.80 -4.36
CA PRO A 262 15.09 26.51 -4.04
C PRO A 262 14.15 27.08 -5.10
N GLY A 263 13.23 26.25 -5.60
CA GLY A 263 12.34 26.56 -6.71
C GLY A 263 12.73 25.91 -8.04
N ASP A 264 14.00 25.53 -8.24
CA ASP A 264 14.44 24.87 -9.47
C ASP A 264 13.63 23.59 -9.75
N ILE A 265 13.21 23.40 -11.00
CA ILE A 265 12.49 22.22 -11.46
C ILE A 265 13.53 21.13 -11.76
N LEU A 266 13.54 20.08 -10.96
CA LEU A 266 14.39 18.91 -11.17
C LEU A 266 13.76 17.96 -12.18
N LEU A 267 14.58 17.43 -13.08
CA LEU A 267 14.18 16.58 -14.18
C LEU A 267 14.74 15.17 -13.99
N PHE A 268 13.88 14.15 -14.10
CA PHE A 268 14.27 12.75 -13.92
C PHE A 268 13.76 11.86 -15.05
N SER A 269 14.50 10.79 -15.32
CA SER A 269 14.14 9.76 -16.31
C SER A 269 13.93 8.40 -15.65
N ALA A 270 12.88 7.67 -16.04
CA ALA A 270 12.59 6.33 -15.53
C ALA A 270 13.72 5.32 -15.87
N GLN A 271 14.35 5.50 -17.04
CA GLN A 271 15.52 4.74 -17.48
C GLN A 271 16.76 5.63 -17.44
N PRO A 272 17.93 5.14 -16.97
CA PRO A 272 19.18 5.89 -17.10
C PRO A 272 19.41 6.31 -18.56
N ALA A 273 19.77 7.57 -18.79
CA ALA A 273 19.94 8.19 -20.13
C ALA A 273 18.68 8.23 -21.04
N GLY A 274 17.48 8.02 -20.48
CA GLY A 274 16.20 8.21 -21.18
C GLY A 274 15.70 9.66 -21.17
N GLY A 275 14.56 9.91 -21.84
CA GLY A 275 13.88 11.21 -21.82
C GLY A 275 13.22 11.53 -20.48
N VAL A 276 12.89 12.79 -20.24
CA VAL A 276 12.24 13.23 -18.99
C VAL A 276 10.86 12.57 -18.83
N THR A 277 10.70 11.80 -17.76
CA THR A 277 9.44 11.13 -17.40
C THR A 277 8.87 11.63 -16.08
N HIS A 278 9.69 12.26 -15.24
CA HIS A 278 9.29 12.71 -13.91
C HIS A 278 9.93 14.06 -13.58
N VAL A 279 9.24 14.87 -12.78
CA VAL A 279 9.72 16.18 -12.31
C VAL A 279 9.46 16.37 -10.82
N GLY A 280 10.28 17.20 -10.20
CA GLY A 280 10.11 17.66 -8.82
C GLY A 280 10.61 19.10 -8.67
N MET A 281 10.45 19.68 -7.49
CA MET A 281 10.93 21.02 -7.17
C MET A 281 12.00 20.94 -6.09
N TYR A 282 13.18 21.49 -6.35
CA TYR A 282 14.23 21.59 -5.35
C TYR A 282 13.80 22.54 -4.24
N VAL A 283 14.00 22.13 -2.98
CA VAL A 283 13.58 22.91 -1.80
C VAL A 283 14.75 23.43 -0.98
N GLY A 284 15.99 23.03 -1.32
CA GLY A 284 17.18 23.31 -0.53
C GLY A 284 17.67 22.09 0.25
N GLU A 285 18.85 22.21 0.87
CA GLU A 285 19.45 21.15 1.70
C GLU A 285 19.53 19.77 1.00
N GLN A 286 19.83 19.73 -0.31
CA GLN A 286 19.84 18.50 -1.12
C GLN A 286 18.50 17.75 -1.13
N LYS A 287 17.38 18.44 -0.86
CA LYS A 287 16.04 17.87 -0.86
C LYS A 287 15.21 18.44 -1.99
N PHE A 288 14.23 17.66 -2.41
CA PHE A 288 13.22 18.10 -3.35
C PHE A 288 11.86 17.53 -3.01
N ILE A 289 10.81 18.26 -3.37
CA ILE A 289 9.42 17.85 -3.24
C ILE A 289 8.89 17.38 -4.58
N HIS A 290 8.13 16.29 -4.58
CA HIS A 290 7.52 15.74 -5.78
C HIS A 290 6.27 14.92 -5.44
N SER A 291 5.37 14.75 -6.40
CA SER A 291 4.27 13.79 -6.28
C SER A 291 4.72 12.43 -6.83
N SER A 292 4.92 11.47 -5.93
CA SER A 292 5.35 10.10 -6.22
C SER A 292 4.16 9.14 -6.23
N ASN A 293 4.34 7.85 -6.55
CA ASN A 293 3.27 6.85 -6.45
C ASN A 293 2.63 6.75 -5.04
N THR A 294 3.31 7.25 -4.00
CA THR A 294 2.79 7.30 -2.61
C THR A 294 2.24 8.67 -2.21
N GLY A 295 2.09 9.60 -3.17
CA GLY A 295 1.67 10.98 -2.94
C GLY A 295 2.82 11.98 -2.88
N VAL A 296 2.49 13.21 -2.50
CA VAL A 296 3.43 14.32 -2.37
C VAL A 296 4.32 14.10 -1.15
N LYS A 297 5.63 13.99 -1.39
CA LYS A 297 6.63 13.76 -0.36
C LYS A 297 7.93 14.49 -0.68
N LEU A 298 8.83 14.52 0.31
CA LEU A 298 10.22 14.91 0.15
C LEU A 298 11.09 13.69 -0.13
N SER A 299 12.11 13.88 -0.95
CA SER A 299 13.19 12.92 -1.19
C SER A 299 14.53 13.65 -1.19
N ARG A 300 15.62 12.92 -0.93
CA ARG A 300 16.99 13.44 -0.92
C ARG A 300 17.69 13.22 -2.26
N LEU A 301 18.68 14.05 -2.55
CA LEU A 301 19.65 13.88 -3.64
C LEU A 301 21.00 13.40 -3.08
N GLU A 302 20.96 12.43 -2.16
CA GLU A 302 22.14 11.91 -1.47
C GLU A 302 22.40 10.46 -1.89
N VAL A 303 23.64 10.15 -2.30
CA VAL A 303 24.03 8.82 -2.76
C VAL A 303 24.06 7.79 -1.62
N GLN A 304 24.23 8.26 -0.38
CA GLN A 304 24.24 7.39 0.81
C GLN A 304 22.84 6.98 1.27
N ASP A 305 21.80 7.68 0.80
CA ASP A 305 20.41 7.32 1.01
C ASP A 305 19.94 6.33 -0.07
N PRO A 306 19.35 5.17 0.27
CA PRO A 306 18.91 4.19 -0.74
C PRO A 306 17.92 4.77 -1.77
N GLU A 307 16.97 5.62 -1.32
CA GLU A 307 16.05 6.30 -2.22
C GLU A 307 16.77 7.42 -3.00
N GLY A 308 17.58 8.23 -2.32
CA GLY A 308 18.33 9.31 -2.95
C GLY A 308 19.30 8.84 -4.04
N SER A 309 19.98 7.71 -3.84
CA SER A 309 20.83 7.08 -4.85
C SER A 309 20.06 6.73 -6.12
N TRP A 310 18.81 6.27 -5.99
CA TRP A 310 17.94 6.00 -7.13
C TRP A 310 17.59 7.27 -7.92
N TRP A 311 17.34 8.38 -7.21
CA TRP A 311 17.04 9.68 -7.80
C TRP A 311 18.27 10.31 -8.47
N VAL A 312 19.43 10.27 -7.82
CA VAL A 312 20.69 10.77 -8.37
C VAL A 312 21.05 10.02 -9.66
N ALA A 313 20.91 8.69 -9.68
CA ALA A 313 21.18 7.88 -10.87
C ALA A 313 20.25 8.17 -12.07
N ARG A 314 19.11 8.86 -11.82
CA ARG A 314 18.08 9.20 -12.82
C ARG A 314 17.94 10.69 -13.05
N TRP A 315 18.76 11.49 -12.38
CA TRP A 315 18.74 12.94 -12.50
C TRP A 315 19.29 13.35 -13.86
N VAL A 316 18.47 14.03 -14.64
CA VAL A 316 18.79 14.47 -16.01
C VAL A 316 19.31 15.90 -16.01
N GLY A 317 18.82 16.73 -15.09
CA GLY A 317 19.20 18.13 -14.97
C GLY A 317 18.15 18.95 -14.24
N ALA A 318 18.25 20.27 -14.35
CA ALA A 318 17.31 21.18 -13.71
C ALA A 318 17.03 22.44 -14.56
N ARG A 319 15.87 23.05 -14.31
CA ARG A 319 15.43 24.30 -14.95
C ARG A 319 15.11 25.35 -13.90
N ARG A 320 15.59 26.58 -14.12
CA ARG A 320 15.30 27.74 -13.28
C ARG A 320 14.33 28.67 -13.99
N VAL A 321 13.17 28.86 -13.39
CA VAL A 321 12.09 29.69 -13.95
C VAL A 321 12.08 31.09 -13.32
N VAL A 322 12.40 31.18 -12.04
CA VAL A 322 12.50 32.44 -11.29
C VAL A 322 13.98 32.72 -11.05
N GLN A 323 14.44 33.91 -11.45
CA GLN A 323 15.80 34.40 -11.22
C GLN A 323 15.90 35.19 -9.93
#